data_AF-A0A3M1UCY0-F1
#
_entry.id   AF-A0A3M1UCY0-F1
#
_cell.length_a   1.000
_cell.length_b   1.000
_cell.length_c   1.000
_cell.angle_alpha   90.00
_cell.angle_beta   90.00
_cell.angle_gamma   90.00
#
_symmetry.space_group_name_H-M   'P 1'
#
loop_
_entity.id
_entity.type
_entity.pdbx_description
1 polymer ?
#
loop_
_entity_poly.entity_id
_entity_poly.type
_entity_poly.pdbx_seq_one_letter_code
_entity_poly.pdbx_strand_id
1 'polypeptide(L)' 'RQAEEEAKRRIEAEKRQAEEEARRRIEAEKRQVEAERQASILRMSDKGIAPELIAEFLGISLEEVQNCLSKRKEG' A
#
# COMPACT_ATOMS: atom_id res chain seq x y z
N ARG A 1 28.77 32.19 -16.53
CA ARG A 1 27.40 32.35 -15.95
C ARG A 1 26.42 31.30 -16.47
N GLN A 2 26.41 30.91 -17.77
CA GLN A 2 25.50 29.88 -18.28
C GLN A 2 25.77 28.45 -17.77
N ALA A 3 27.04 28.03 -17.65
CA ALA A 3 27.39 26.68 -17.17
C ALA A 3 26.95 26.39 -15.72
N GLU A 4 26.92 27.43 -14.88
CA GLU A 4 26.53 27.34 -13.47
C GLU A 4 25.01 27.17 -13.32
N GLU A 5 24.24 27.85 -14.18
CA GLU A 5 22.78 27.72 -14.22
C GLU A 5 22.36 26.34 -14.77
N GLU A 6 23.07 25.82 -15.77
CA GLU A 6 22.80 24.50 -16.34
C GLU A 6 23.14 23.36 -15.36
N ALA A 7 24.25 23.47 -14.64
CA ALA A 7 24.61 22.54 -13.58
C ALA A 7 23.56 22.54 -12.45
N LYS A 8 23.07 23.72 -12.07
CA LYS A 8 22.03 23.87 -11.04
C LYS A 8 20.70 23.24 -11.47
N ARG A 9 20.30 23.40 -12.74
CA ARG A 9 19.10 22.74 -13.29
C ARG A 9 19.21 21.21 -13.30
N ARG A 10 20.38 20.66 -13.65
CA ARG A 10 20.63 19.21 -13.64
C ARG A 10 20.50 18.62 -12.23
N ILE A 11 21.10 19.27 -11.24
CA ILE A 11 21.02 18.84 -9.83
C ILE A 11 19.58 18.91 -9.31
N GLU A 12 18.83 19.96 -9.68
CA GLU A 12 17.44 20.10 -9.25
C GLU A 12 16.52 19.05 -9.91
N ALA A 13 16.76 18.71 -11.18
CA ALA A 13 16.04 17.64 -11.89
C ALA A 13 16.33 16.26 -11.28
N GLU A 14 17.59 15.96 -10.99
CA GLU A 14 18.00 14.69 -10.37
C GLU A 14 17.43 14.54 -8.95
N LYS A 15 17.41 15.63 -8.17
CA LYS A 15 16.78 15.64 -6.85
C LYS A 15 15.27 15.36 -6.93
N ARG A 16 14.57 15.92 -7.91
CA ARG A 16 13.13 15.64 -8.11
C ARG A 16 12.87 14.20 -8.51
N GLN A 17 13.72 13.63 -9.37
CA GLN A 17 13.60 12.23 -9.76
C GLN A 17 13.83 11.29 -8.57
N ALA A 18 14.85 11.56 -7.75
CA ALA A 18 15.10 10.80 -6.53
C ALA A 18 13.94 10.89 -5.53
N GLU A 19 13.33 12.06 -5.36
CA GLU A 19 12.17 12.23 -4.48
C GLU A 19 10.93 11.47 -5.00
N GLU A 20 10.68 11.53 -6.31
CA GLU A 20 9.55 10.82 -6.93
C GLU A 20 9.75 9.30 -6.84
N GLU A 21 10.96 8.80 -7.08
CA GLU A 21 11.26 7.38 -6.95
C GLU A 21 11.09 6.90 -5.50
N ALA A 22 11.55 7.69 -4.51
CA ALA A 22 11.34 7.39 -3.10
C ALA A 22 9.84 7.33 -2.75
N ARG A 23 9.04 8.28 -3.25
CA ARG A 23 7.58 8.26 -3.06
C ARG A 23 6.93 7.03 -3.69
N ARG A 24 7.34 6.65 -4.92
CA ARG A 24 6.83 5.45 -5.60
C ARG A 24 7.15 4.17 -4.84
N ARG A 25 8.36 4.05 -4.28
CA ARG A 25 8.76 2.90 -3.45
C ARG A 25 7.91 2.79 -2.19
N ILE A 26 7.69 3.92 -1.49
CA ILE A 26 6.83 3.96 -0.29
C ILE A 26 5.38 3.58 -0.65
N GLU A 27 4.84 4.08 -1.76
CA GLU A 27 3.49 3.72 -2.19
C GLU A 27 3.37 2.24 -2.55
N ALA A 28 4.37 1.69 -3.26
CA ALA A 28 4.41 0.27 -3.60
C ALA A 28 4.50 -0.62 -2.35
N GLU A 29 5.28 -0.23 -1.35
CA GLU A 29 5.36 -0.94 -0.07
C GLU A 29 4.02 -0.89 0.68
N LYS A 30 3.38 0.27 0.76
CA LYS A 30 2.04 0.40 1.36
C LYS A 30 1.01 -0.49 0.66
N ARG A 31 1.01 -0.53 -0.68
CA ARG A 31 0.12 -1.40 -1.44
C ARG A 31 0.40 -2.88 -1.20
N GLN A 32 1.68 -3.26 -1.07
CA GLN A 32 2.04 -4.65 -0.74
C GLN A 32 1.54 -5.04 0.64
N VAL A 33 1.76 -4.22 1.66
CA VAL A 33 1.27 -4.47 3.02
C VAL A 33 -0.25 -4.57 3.04
N GLU A 34 -0.95 -3.69 2.33
CA GLU A 34 -2.40 -3.75 2.22
C GLU A 34 -2.88 -5.03 1.51
N ALA A 35 -2.21 -5.43 0.43
CA ALA A 35 -2.53 -6.65 -0.31
C ALA A 35 -2.28 -7.90 0.55
N GLU A 36 -1.18 -7.97 1.30
CA GLU A 36 -0.90 -9.08 2.22
C GLU A 36 -1.93 -9.17 3.34
N ARG A 37 -2.37 -8.02 3.85
CA ARG A 37 -3.44 -7.93 4.84
C ARG A 37 -4.76 -8.45 4.29
N GLN A 38 -5.16 -8.02 3.09
CA GLN A 38 -6.35 -8.54 2.40
C GLN A 38 -6.24 -10.05 2.16
N ALA A 39 -5.08 -10.52 1.69
CA ALA A 39 -4.84 -11.96 1.49
C ALA A 39 -4.94 -12.76 2.79
N SER A 40 -4.53 -12.20 3.92
CA SER A 40 -4.69 -12.83 5.24
C SER A 40 -6.16 -12.91 5.66
N ILE A 41 -6.93 -11.84 5.48
CA ILE A 41 -8.39 -11.83 5.71
C ILE A 41 -9.06 -12.94 4.89
N LEU A 42 -8.74 -13.02 3.60
CA LEU A 42 -9.31 -14.01 2.67
C LEU A 42 -8.95 -15.44 3.07
N ARG A 43 -7.69 -15.70 3.47
CA ARG A 43 -7.22 -17.03 3.91
C ARG A 43 -7.86 -17.47 5.22
N MET A 44 -8.10 -16.56 6.17
CA MET A 44 -8.77 -16.89 7.43
C MET A 44 -10.27 -17.13 7.21
N SER A 45 -10.91 -16.32 6.36
CA SER A 45 -12.31 -16.51 6.01
C SER A 45 -12.55 -17.84 5.27
N ASP A 46 -11.63 -18.26 4.39
CA ASP A 46 -11.68 -19.56 3.69
C ASP A 46 -11.60 -20.75 4.66
N LYS A 47 -10.89 -20.58 5.77
CA LYS A 47 -10.83 -21.55 6.88
C LYS A 47 -12.07 -21.53 7.78
N GLY A 48 -13.09 -20.73 7.44
CA GLY A 48 -14.32 -20.60 8.22
C GLY A 48 -14.18 -19.79 9.52
N ILE A 49 -13.12 -18.98 9.65
CA ILE A 49 -12.96 -18.10 10.81
C ILE A 49 -13.98 -16.96 10.73
N ALA A 50 -14.68 -16.70 11.83
CA ALA A 50 -15.64 -15.61 11.93
C ALA A 50 -14.94 -14.24 11.73
N PRO A 51 -15.58 -13.28 11.04
CA PRO A 51 -14.97 -11.99 10.72
C PRO A 51 -14.59 -11.16 11.97
N GLU A 52 -15.29 -11.36 13.08
CA GLU A 52 -14.97 -10.74 14.39
C GLU A 52 -13.61 -11.20 14.93
N LEU A 53 -13.32 -12.51 14.82
CA LEU A 53 -12.03 -13.08 15.23
C LEU A 53 -10.90 -12.69 14.28
N ILE A 54 -11.19 -12.54 12.98
CA ILE A 54 -10.21 -12.04 12.00
C ILE A 54 -9.86 -10.58 12.33
N ALA A 55 -10.85 -9.75 12.65
CA ALA A 55 -10.66 -8.36 13.02
C ALA A 55 -9.79 -8.23 14.27
N GLU A 56 -10.09 -9.02 15.30
CA GLU A 56 -9.28 -9.09 16.54
C GLU A 56 -7.85 -9.55 16.26
N PHE A 57 -7.67 -10.65 15.51
CA PHE A 57 -6.35 -11.22 15.21
C PHE A 57 -5.45 -10.27 14.41
N LEU A 58 -6.03 -9.54 13.45
CA LEU A 58 -5.29 -8.58 12.62
C LEU A 58 -5.21 -7.19 13.24
N GLY A 59 -5.86 -6.95 14.40
CA GLY A 59 -5.87 -5.66 15.10
C GLY A 59 -6.60 -4.56 14.33
N ILE A 60 -7.67 -4.91 13.62
CA ILE A 60 -8.36 -4.03 12.67
C ILE A 60 -9.86 -4.00 12.92
N SER A 61 -10.57 -3.08 12.27
CA SER A 61 -12.01 -2.98 12.43
C SER A 61 -12.76 -4.11 11.72
N LEU A 62 -13.85 -4.57 12.33
CA LEU A 62 -14.76 -5.54 11.69
C LEU A 62 -15.28 -5.06 10.33
N GLU A 63 -15.53 -3.75 10.20
CA GLU A 63 -15.95 -3.13 8.95
C GLU A 63 -14.91 -3.31 7.83
N GLU A 64 -13.62 -3.21 8.14
CA GLU A 64 -12.56 -3.43 7.15
C GLU A 64 -12.50 -4.88 6.68
N VAL A 65 -12.70 -5.83 7.60
CA VAL A 65 -12.83 -7.26 7.27
C VAL A 65 -14.04 -7.48 6.36
N GLN A 66 -15.20 -6.93 6.71
CA GLN A 66 -16.42 -7.06 5.92
C GLN A 66 -16.30 -6.42 4.54
N ASN A 67 -15.69 -5.23 4.44
CA ASN A 67 -15.44 -4.55 3.16
C ASN A 67 -14.52 -5.40 2.27
N CYS A 68 -13.44 -5.95 2.83
CA CYS A 68 -12.54 -6.86 2.12
C CYS A 68 -13.26 -8.12 1.60
N LEU A 69 -14.16 -8.70 2.40
CA LEU A 69 -14.92 -9.90 2.01
C LEU A 69 -16.05 -9.58 1.02
N SER A 70 -16.64 -8.38 1.09
CA SER A 70 -17.73 -7.95 0.20
C SER A 70 -17.23 -7.72 -1.22
N LYS A 71 -16.03 -7.13 -1.38
CA LYS A 71 -15.38 -6.95 -2.69
C LYS A 71 -15.07 -8.26 -3.42
N ARG A 72 -14.96 -9.39 -2.71
CA ARG A 72 -14.81 -10.73 -3.33
C ARG A 72 -16.08 -11.15 -4.09
N LYS A 73 -17.25 -10.64 -3.70
CA LYS A 73 -18.56 -11.10 -4.22
C LYS A 73 -18.98 -10.44 -5.54
N GLU A 74 -18.30 -9.37 -5.95
CA GLU A 74 -18.60 -8.62 -7.19
C GLU A 74 -17.69 -9.01 -8.38
N GLY A 75 -16.77 -9.96 -8.21
CA GLY A 75 -15.84 -10.45 -9.23
C GLY A 75 -16.20 -11.81 -9.80
#